data_AF-A0A261W9N4-F1
#
_entry.id   AF-A0A261W9N4-F1
#
_cell.length_a   1.000
_cell.length_b   1.000
_cell.length_c   1.000
_cell.angle_alpha   90.00
_cell.angle_beta   90.00
_cell.angle_gamma   90.00
#
_symmetry.space_group_name_H-M   'P 1'
#
loop_
_entity.id
_entity.type
_entity.pdbx_description
1 polymer ?
#
loop_
_entity_poly.entity_id
_entity_poly.type
_entity_poly.pdbx_seq_one_letter_code
_entity_poly.pdbx_strand_id
1 'polypeptide(L)'
;MDVDLSHIPLMLDVSGDPETPVPAAMPGEQCACCGLWTQKLWQGARSGFTASHAVCTLCYLAGHLDSPTAAHGVLAYLPGMAMTDVHHLQRRALIAILGGTRTQRAQGKRVLLWLARHGREVEQAWGTTRAGEFAMAFQRLPPHKRSTLRNRLEGCALILP
;
A
#
# COMPACT_ATOMS: atom_id res chain seq x y z
N MET A 1 -14.48 -19.54 15.55
CA MET A 1 -14.56 -19.38 14.08
C MET A 1 -13.33 -18.59 13.68
N ASP A 2 -12.26 -19.28 13.32
CA ASP A 2 -11.11 -18.66 12.69
C ASP A 2 -11.54 -18.20 11.31
N VAL A 3 -11.74 -16.89 11.15
CA VAL A 3 -11.91 -16.30 9.83
C VAL A 3 -10.59 -16.52 9.12
N ASP A 4 -10.60 -17.24 8.01
CA ASP A 4 -9.44 -17.34 7.14
C ASP A 4 -9.16 -15.95 6.54
N LEU A 5 -8.31 -15.20 7.22
CA LEU A 5 -7.92 -13.84 6.84
C LEU A 5 -7.03 -13.82 5.59
N SER A 6 -6.63 -14.98 5.05
CA SER A 6 -5.73 -15.08 3.90
C SER A 6 -6.33 -14.58 2.58
N HIS A 7 -7.63 -14.27 2.55
CA HIS A 7 -8.34 -13.86 1.34
C HIS A 7 -9.00 -12.47 1.37
N ILE A 8 -8.79 -11.64 2.40
CA ILE A 8 -9.33 -10.28 2.39
C ILE A 8 -8.57 -9.45 1.34
N PRO A 9 -9.24 -8.92 0.30
CA PRO A 9 -8.58 -8.13 -0.74
C PRO A 9 -7.86 -6.93 -0.11
N LEU A 10 -6.60 -6.75 -0.50
CA LEU A 10 -5.79 -5.66 0.01
C LEU A 10 -6.24 -4.35 -0.66
N MET A 11 -6.89 -3.47 0.10
CA MET A 11 -7.49 -2.21 -0.40
C MET A 11 -6.83 -0.93 0.15
N LEU A 12 -6.59 0.07 -0.69
CA LEU A 12 -5.99 1.34 -0.25
C LEU A 12 -6.85 2.07 0.78
N ASP A 13 -6.22 2.68 1.79
CA ASP A 13 -6.96 3.39 2.85
C ASP A 13 -6.12 4.47 3.56
N VAL A 14 -6.78 5.25 4.42
CA VAL A 14 -6.14 6.13 5.42
C VAL A 14 -6.30 5.54 6.82
N SER A 15 -5.47 5.97 7.78
CA SER A 15 -5.55 5.48 9.16
C SER A 15 -6.89 5.80 9.83
N GLY A 16 -7.50 6.93 9.42
CA GLY A 16 -8.75 7.43 9.99
C GLY A 16 -8.57 8.24 11.27
N ASP A 17 -7.31 8.48 11.67
CA ASP A 17 -6.97 9.32 12.81
C ASP A 17 -7.09 10.81 12.44
N PRO A 18 -7.45 11.68 13.41
CA PRO A 18 -7.42 13.13 13.21
C PRO A 18 -5.99 13.67 13.14
N GLU A 19 -5.01 12.90 13.65
CA GLU A 19 -3.59 13.24 13.66
C GLU A 19 -2.80 12.36 12.69
N THR A 20 -1.61 12.81 12.30
CA THR A 20 -0.71 12.04 11.42
C THR A 20 -0.39 10.69 12.06
N PRO A 21 -0.61 9.56 11.36
CA PRO A 21 -0.41 8.25 11.95
C PRO A 21 1.07 7.98 12.24
N VAL A 22 1.35 7.60 13.50
CA VAL A 22 2.68 7.18 13.95
C VAL A 22 2.77 5.66 13.92
N PRO A 23 3.69 5.05 13.14
CA PRO A 23 3.81 3.60 13.08
C PRO A 23 4.16 3.00 14.44
N ALA A 24 3.27 2.16 14.98
CA ALA A 24 3.54 1.37 16.18
C ALA A 24 4.09 -0.01 15.79
N ALA A 25 5.22 -0.40 16.38
CA ALA A 25 5.79 -1.73 16.18
C ALA A 25 4.86 -2.80 16.76
N MET A 26 4.75 -3.95 16.08
CA MET A 26 3.93 -5.07 16.54
C MET A 26 4.72 -6.37 16.47
N PRO A 27 4.66 -7.24 17.50
CA PRO A 27 5.33 -8.54 17.46
C PRO A 27 4.72 -9.45 16.39
N GLY A 28 5.55 -10.34 15.85
CA GLY A 28 5.16 -11.33 14.86
C GLY A 28 6.30 -11.61 13.88
N GLU A 29 6.11 -12.62 13.03
CA GLU A 29 7.11 -13.04 12.05
C GLU A 29 6.60 -13.00 10.62
N GLN A 30 5.29 -12.83 10.44
CA GLN A 30 4.63 -12.84 9.15
C GLN A 30 3.60 -11.71 9.03
N CYS A 31 3.59 -11.03 7.89
CA CYS A 31 2.59 -10.03 7.55
C CYS A 31 1.23 -10.69 7.34
N ALA A 32 0.23 -10.30 8.14
CA ALA A 32 -1.15 -10.79 8.05
C ALA A 32 -1.83 -10.45 6.71
N CYS A 33 -1.30 -9.49 5.94
CA CYS A 33 -1.90 -9.05 4.68
C CYS A 33 -1.30 -9.71 3.43
N CYS A 34 0.03 -9.83 3.35
CA CYS A 34 0.70 -10.33 2.13
C CYS A 34 1.57 -11.57 2.37
N GLY A 35 1.57 -12.11 3.59
CA GLY A 35 2.31 -13.31 3.93
C GLY A 35 3.83 -13.16 3.97
N LEU A 36 4.38 -11.94 3.85
CA LEU A 36 5.82 -11.70 3.94
C LEU A 36 6.34 -12.09 5.33
N TRP A 37 7.38 -12.92 5.36
CA TRP A 37 8.17 -13.17 6.56
C TRP A 37 9.15 -12.03 6.84
N THR A 38 9.04 -11.41 8.02
CA THR A 38 9.92 -10.33 8.47
C THR A 38 9.79 -10.11 9.98
N GLN A 39 10.87 -9.67 10.62
CA GLN A 39 10.89 -9.27 12.03
C GLN A 39 10.43 -7.82 12.25
N LYS A 40 10.25 -7.05 11.16
CA LYS A 40 9.83 -5.64 11.24
C LYS A 40 8.38 -5.49 10.79
N LEU A 41 7.48 -5.58 11.75
CA LEU A 41 6.03 -5.46 11.56
C LEU A 41 5.48 -4.25 12.31
N TRP A 42 4.38 -3.74 11.80
CA TRP A 42 3.66 -2.58 12.30
C TRP A 42 2.22 -2.95 12.62
N GLN A 43 1.61 -2.22 13.54
CA GLN A 43 0.18 -2.28 13.77
C GLN A 43 -0.57 -1.74 12.54
N GLY A 44 -1.31 -2.62 11.86
CA GLY A 44 -2.21 -2.25 10.77
C GLY A 44 -3.58 -1.81 11.30
N ALA A 45 -4.22 -0.87 10.58
CA ALA A 45 -5.54 -0.34 10.87
C ALA A 45 -6.48 -0.45 9.64
N ARG A 46 -6.36 -1.54 8.88
CA ARG A 46 -7.06 -1.68 7.59
C ARG A 46 -8.55 -2.03 7.78
N SER A 47 -9.40 -1.46 6.94
CA SER A 47 -10.82 -1.81 6.86
C SER A 47 -11.04 -3.31 6.64
N GLY A 48 -11.95 -3.91 7.40
CA GLY A 48 -12.24 -5.36 7.35
C GLY A 48 -11.58 -6.16 8.47
N PHE A 49 -10.62 -5.57 9.18
CA PHE A 49 -10.09 -6.12 10.43
C PHE A 49 -10.73 -5.39 11.62
N THR A 50 -11.35 -6.14 12.53
CA THR A 50 -11.94 -5.59 13.77
C THR A 50 -10.92 -5.46 14.90
N ALA A 51 -9.74 -6.08 14.74
CA ALA A 51 -8.64 -6.04 15.69
C ALA A 51 -7.34 -5.58 15.01
N SER A 52 -6.44 -5.01 15.80
CA SER A 52 -5.07 -4.71 15.38
C SER A 52 -4.38 -5.98 14.89
N HIS A 53 -3.60 -5.87 13.81
CA HIS A 53 -2.93 -7.00 13.17
C HIS A 53 -1.54 -6.60 12.66
N ALA A 54 -0.61 -7.56 12.63
CA ALA A 54 0.80 -7.29 12.31
C ALA A 54 1.02 -7.26 10.78
N VAL A 55 1.52 -6.15 10.25
CA VAL A 55 1.71 -5.95 8.81
C VAL A 55 3.12 -5.47 8.46
N CYS A 56 3.63 -5.86 7.30
CA CYS A 56 4.91 -5.32 6.81
C CYS A 56 4.76 -3.86 6.38
N THR A 57 5.88 -3.14 6.26
CA THR A 57 5.92 -1.71 5.89
C THR A 57 5.08 -1.36 4.66
N LEU A 58 5.14 -2.16 3.58
CA LEU A 58 4.36 -1.86 2.37
C LEU A 58 2.85 -1.99 2.61
N CYS A 59 2.42 -3.01 3.36
CA CYS A 59 1.01 -3.20 3.68
C CYS A 59 0.50 -2.16 4.70
N TYR A 60 1.37 -1.71 5.61
CA TYR A 60 1.09 -0.57 6.48
C TYR A 60 0.81 0.68 5.65
N LEU A 61 1.76 1.10 4.80
CA LEU A 61 1.67 2.33 4.01
C LEU A 61 0.46 2.34 3.07
N ALA A 62 0.15 1.20 2.44
CA ALA A 62 -1.05 1.08 1.59
C ALA A 62 -2.37 1.23 2.37
N GLY A 63 -2.39 0.99 3.68
CA GLY A 63 -3.55 1.24 4.54
C GLY A 63 -3.50 2.58 5.30
N HIS A 64 -2.41 3.33 5.14
CA HIS A 64 -2.15 4.61 5.82
C HIS A 64 -1.59 5.59 4.80
N LEU A 65 -2.37 5.91 3.77
CA LEU A 65 -1.97 6.86 2.72
C LEU A 65 -1.68 8.26 3.27
N ASP A 66 -2.24 8.58 4.44
CA ASP A 66 -2.01 9.79 5.22
C ASP A 66 -0.71 9.76 6.05
N SER A 67 0.04 8.65 6.03
CA SER A 67 1.37 8.64 6.63
C SER A 67 2.35 9.49 5.81
N PRO A 68 3.34 10.17 6.45
CA PRO A 68 4.31 11.01 5.75
C PRO A 68 5.08 10.25 4.67
N THR A 69 5.42 8.99 4.93
CA THR A 69 6.12 8.14 3.97
C THR A 69 5.24 7.76 2.77
N ALA A 70 3.97 7.40 2.99
CA ALA A 70 3.07 7.05 1.90
C ALA A 70 2.77 8.25 1.00
N ALA A 71 2.73 9.46 1.57
CA ALA A 71 2.47 10.70 0.84
C ALA A 71 3.47 10.99 -0.30
N HIS A 72 4.67 10.41 -0.26
CA HIS A 72 5.67 10.51 -1.33
C HIS A 72 5.49 9.48 -2.46
N GLY A 73 4.57 8.53 -2.29
CA GLY A 73 4.23 7.53 -3.30
C GLY A 73 3.22 8.02 -4.33
N VAL A 74 3.08 7.22 -5.38
CA VAL A 74 2.07 7.41 -6.42
C VAL A 74 1.12 6.23 -6.47
N LEU A 75 -0.14 6.47 -6.79
CA LEU A 75 -1.07 5.42 -7.16
C LEU A 75 -0.85 5.02 -8.62
N ALA A 76 -0.86 3.72 -8.87
CA ALA A 76 -0.83 3.14 -10.20
C ALA A 76 -2.01 2.20 -10.38
N TYR A 77 -2.65 2.22 -11.56
CA TYR A 77 -3.76 1.35 -11.90
C TYR A 77 -3.24 0.09 -12.59
N LEU A 78 -3.35 -1.05 -11.92
CA LEU A 78 -2.81 -2.34 -12.34
C LEU A 78 -3.93 -3.40 -12.30
N PRO A 79 -4.96 -3.25 -13.17
CA PRO A 79 -6.07 -4.19 -13.19
C PRO A 79 -5.56 -5.59 -13.56
N GLY A 80 -6.03 -6.61 -12.84
CA GLY A 80 -5.61 -8.00 -13.02
C GLY A 80 -4.36 -8.39 -12.21
N MET A 81 -3.74 -7.47 -11.47
CA MET A 81 -2.73 -7.80 -10.45
C MET A 81 -3.33 -7.65 -9.05
N ALA A 82 -3.21 -8.69 -8.22
CA ALA A 82 -3.50 -8.53 -6.80
C ALA A 82 -2.48 -7.56 -6.17
N MET A 83 -2.93 -6.65 -5.31
CA MET A 83 -2.02 -5.69 -4.66
C MET A 83 -0.94 -6.38 -3.81
N THR A 84 -1.21 -7.59 -3.32
CA THR A 84 -0.21 -8.46 -2.68
C THR A 84 0.96 -8.78 -3.62
N ASP A 85 0.69 -9.11 -4.88
CA ASP A 85 1.72 -9.36 -5.89
C ASP A 85 2.48 -8.09 -6.24
N VAL A 86 1.79 -6.96 -6.34
CA VAL A 86 2.43 -5.65 -6.54
C VAL A 86 3.38 -5.33 -5.39
N HIS A 87 2.97 -5.56 -4.15
CA HIS A 87 3.84 -5.39 -2.97
C HIS A 87 5.06 -6.32 -3.01
N HIS A 88 4.89 -7.59 -3.39
CA HIS A 88 6.00 -8.53 -3.53
C HIS A 88 6.97 -8.13 -4.64
N LEU A 89 6.44 -7.67 -5.77
CA LEU A 89 7.24 -7.19 -6.89
C LEU A 89 8.03 -5.93 -6.52
N GLN A 90 7.38 -4.94 -5.91
CA GLN A 90 8.01 -3.72 -5.39
C GLN A 90 9.12 -4.06 -4.38
N ARG A 91 8.87 -4.99 -3.46
CA ARG A 91 9.89 -5.42 -2.49
C ARG A 91 11.11 -6.05 -3.16
N ARG A 92 10.91 -6.97 -4.11
CA ARG A 92 12.02 -7.58 -4.85
C ARG A 92 12.82 -6.54 -5.61
N ALA A 93 12.15 -5.57 -6.23
CA ALA A 93 12.80 -4.47 -6.92
C ALA A 93 13.64 -3.60 -5.96
N LEU A 94 13.09 -3.23 -4.80
CA LEU A 94 13.80 -2.46 -3.77
C LEU A 94 15.02 -3.21 -3.23
N ILE A 95 14.90 -4.51 -2.93
CA ILE A 95 16.03 -5.35 -2.50
C ILE A 95 17.14 -5.35 -3.57
N ALA A 96 16.77 -5.52 -4.84
CA ALA A 96 17.73 -5.50 -5.94
C ALA A 96 18.42 -4.13 -6.10
N ILE A 97 17.68 -3.03 -5.87
CA ILE A 97 18.23 -1.66 -5.92
C ILE A 97 19.21 -1.41 -4.78
N LEU A 98 18.89 -1.83 -3.56
CA LEU A 98 19.68 -1.54 -2.37
C LEU A 98 20.90 -2.47 -2.23
N GLY A 99 20.72 -3.77 -2.51
CA GLY A 99 21.72 -4.80 -2.23
C GLY A 99 22.30 -5.52 -3.46
N GLY A 100 21.76 -5.29 -4.66
CA GLY A 100 22.15 -6.06 -5.85
C GLY A 100 23.42 -5.60 -6.55
N THR A 101 23.86 -6.37 -7.55
CA THR A 101 24.89 -6.00 -8.54
C THR A 101 24.43 -4.85 -9.44
N ARG A 102 25.34 -4.24 -10.23
CA ARG A 102 24.99 -3.17 -11.18
C ARG A 102 23.81 -3.55 -12.09
N THR A 103 23.81 -4.77 -12.63
CA THR A 103 22.74 -5.28 -13.48
C THR A 103 21.44 -5.46 -12.70
N GLN A 104 21.49 -6.06 -11.50
CA GLN A 104 20.30 -6.24 -10.66
C GLN A 104 19.68 -4.90 -10.25
N ARG A 105 20.50 -3.91 -9.88
CA ARG A 105 20.04 -2.56 -9.55
C ARG A 105 19.32 -1.91 -10.73
N ALA A 106 19.88 -2.04 -11.94
CA ALA A 106 19.24 -1.52 -13.14
C ALA A 106 17.88 -2.19 -13.41
N GLN A 107 17.78 -3.51 -13.23
CA GLN A 107 16.51 -4.22 -13.39
C GLN A 107 15.48 -3.85 -12.33
N GLY A 108 15.89 -3.73 -11.05
CA GLY A 108 15.01 -3.26 -9.98
C GLY A 108 14.44 -1.88 -10.27
N LYS A 109 15.27 -0.94 -10.74
CA LYS A 109 14.80 0.40 -11.17
C LYS A 109 13.81 0.31 -12.33
N ARG A 110 14.05 -0.55 -13.32
CA ARG A 110 13.12 -0.75 -14.45
C ARG A 110 11.76 -1.26 -13.98
N VAL A 111 11.73 -2.17 -13.02
CA VAL A 111 10.48 -2.70 -12.44
C VAL A 111 9.71 -1.60 -11.71
N LEU A 112 10.35 -0.83 -10.82
CA LEU A 112 9.67 0.27 -10.12
C LEU A 112 9.17 1.35 -11.08
N LEU A 113 9.98 1.72 -12.08
CA LEU A 113 9.56 2.68 -13.10
C LEU A 113 8.40 2.14 -13.94
N TRP A 114 8.38 0.85 -14.26
CA TRP A 114 7.26 0.23 -14.97
C TRP A 114 5.98 0.28 -14.14
N LEU A 115 6.04 -0.08 -12.86
CA LEU A 115 4.90 0.04 -11.93
C LEU A 115 4.40 1.49 -11.85
N ALA A 116 5.29 2.46 -11.64
CA ALA A 116 4.92 3.87 -11.50
C ALA A 116 4.34 4.47 -12.81
N ARG A 117 4.72 3.96 -13.99
CA ARG A 117 4.17 4.42 -15.27
C ARG A 117 2.68 4.17 -15.42
N HIS A 118 2.16 3.15 -14.74
CA HIS A 118 0.72 2.88 -14.67
C HIS A 118 -0.06 3.89 -13.79
N GLY A 119 0.63 4.91 -13.26
CA GLY A 119 -0.01 6.09 -12.69
C GLY A 119 -0.67 6.98 -13.75
N ARG A 120 -0.30 6.90 -15.03
CA ARG A 120 -0.90 7.75 -16.08
C ARG A 120 -2.41 7.55 -16.21
N GLU A 121 -2.86 6.32 -16.03
CA GLU A 121 -4.26 5.90 -16.04
C GLU A 121 -5.00 6.48 -14.84
N VAL A 122 -4.34 6.55 -13.67
CA VAL A 122 -4.89 7.19 -12.47
C VAL A 122 -4.97 8.70 -12.66
N GLU A 123 -3.90 9.32 -13.17
CA GLU A 123 -3.86 10.75 -13.48
C GLU A 123 -4.99 11.15 -14.44
N GLN A 124 -5.22 10.36 -15.49
CA GLN A 124 -6.31 10.61 -16.44
C GLN A 124 -7.70 10.53 -15.81
N ALA A 125 -7.91 9.60 -14.87
CA ALA A 125 -9.21 9.39 -14.24
C ALA A 125 -9.48 10.35 -13.06
N TRP A 126 -8.43 10.79 -12.37
CA TRP A 126 -8.55 11.50 -11.09
C TRP A 126 -7.90 12.88 -11.08
N GLY A 127 -7.10 13.23 -12.09
CA GLY A 127 -6.33 14.48 -12.16
C GLY A 127 -5.13 14.52 -11.22
N THR A 128 -4.78 13.39 -10.60
CA THR A 128 -3.61 13.24 -9.74
C THR A 128 -3.25 11.77 -9.55
N THR A 129 -1.98 11.51 -9.29
CA THR A 129 -1.44 10.22 -8.87
C THR A 129 -0.95 10.24 -7.43
N ARG A 130 -0.89 11.41 -6.78
CA ARG A 130 -0.18 11.59 -5.53
C ARG A 130 -0.95 10.98 -4.37
N ALA A 131 -0.35 10.02 -3.67
CA ALA A 131 -0.99 9.34 -2.54
C ALA A 131 -1.49 10.30 -1.45
N GLY A 132 -0.73 11.36 -1.15
CA GLY A 132 -1.13 12.37 -0.18
C GLY A 132 -2.42 13.13 -0.56
N GLU A 133 -2.66 13.36 -1.86
CA GLU A 133 -3.89 14.04 -2.31
C GLU A 133 -5.12 13.14 -2.17
N PHE A 134 -4.97 11.83 -2.45
CA PHE A 134 -6.01 10.85 -2.15
C PHE A 134 -6.25 10.72 -0.65
N ALA A 135 -5.21 10.77 0.17
CA ALA A 135 -5.33 10.74 1.63
C ALA A 135 -6.13 11.92 2.16
N MET A 136 -5.84 13.13 1.68
CA MET A 136 -6.62 14.33 2.02
C MET A 136 -8.09 14.20 1.59
N ALA A 137 -8.35 13.62 0.42
CA ALA A 137 -9.72 13.35 -0.02
C ALA A 137 -10.42 12.37 0.92
N PHE A 138 -9.78 11.27 1.31
CA PHE A 138 -10.32 10.28 2.24
C PHE A 138 -10.63 10.86 3.63
N GLN A 139 -9.77 11.75 4.15
CA GLN A 139 -9.97 12.40 5.45
C GLN A 139 -11.17 13.35 5.46
N ARG A 140 -11.48 13.99 4.34
CA ARG A 140 -12.64 14.91 4.20
C ARG A 140 -13.98 14.19 4.01
N LEU A 141 -13.96 12.88 3.75
CA LEU A 141 -15.16 12.11 3.46
C LEU A 141 -15.72 11.41 4.72
N PRO A 142 -17.06 11.44 4.93
CA PRO A 142 -17.68 10.62 5.96
C PRO A 142 -17.52 9.11 5.65
N PRO A 143 -17.62 8.22 6.65
CA PRO A 143 -17.29 6.79 6.50
C PRO A 143 -17.96 6.06 5.32
N HIS A 144 -19.23 6.35 5.03
CA HIS A 144 -19.94 5.75 3.91
C HIS A 144 -19.35 6.16 2.55
N LYS A 145 -18.98 7.44 2.37
CA LYS A 145 -18.33 7.92 1.13
C LYS A 145 -16.87 7.47 1.03
N ARG A 146 -16.19 7.29 2.17
CA ARG A 146 -14.84 6.70 2.22
C ARG A 146 -14.85 5.30 1.61
N SER A 147 -15.83 4.48 1.98
CA SER A 147 -16.00 3.12 1.44
C SER A 147 -16.25 3.15 -0.08
N THR A 148 -17.07 4.08 -0.57
CA THR A 148 -17.28 4.27 -2.01
C THR A 148 -16.00 4.66 -2.74
N LEU A 149 -15.23 5.62 -2.20
CA LEU A 149 -13.95 6.02 -2.80
C LEU A 149 -12.95 4.86 -2.80
N ARG A 150 -12.87 4.09 -1.72
CA ARG A 150 -12.02 2.90 -1.63
C ARG A 150 -12.34 1.88 -2.73
N ASN A 151 -13.62 1.59 -2.95
CA ASN A 151 -14.05 0.68 -4.01
C ASN A 151 -13.72 1.21 -5.40
N ARG A 152 -13.79 2.53 -5.62
CA ARG A 152 -13.37 3.15 -6.89
C ARG A 152 -11.86 3.10 -7.14
N LEU A 153 -11.06 2.82 -6.11
CA LEU A 153 -9.63 2.58 -6.21
C LEU A 153 -9.29 1.08 -6.29
N GLU A 154 -10.27 0.21 -6.50
CA GLU A 154 -10.03 -1.19 -6.81
C GLU A 154 -9.12 -1.31 -8.04
N GLY A 155 -8.12 -2.19 -7.97
CA GLY A 155 -7.09 -2.33 -8.99
C GLY A 155 -5.98 -1.27 -8.92
N CYS A 156 -6.09 -0.25 -8.07
CA CYS A 156 -4.98 0.66 -7.80
C CYS A 156 -4.03 0.10 -6.73
N ALA A 157 -2.75 0.44 -6.80
CA ALA A 157 -1.74 0.11 -5.80
C ALA A 157 -0.85 1.32 -5.50
N LEU A 158 -0.29 1.36 -4.28
CA LEU A 158 0.69 2.37 -3.88
C LEU A 158 2.09 1.95 -4.33
N ILE A 159 2.69 2.76 -5.20
CA ILE A 159 4.07 2.59 -5.67
C ILE A 159 4.96 3.61 -4.96
N LEU A 160 6.01 3.13 -4.29
CA LEU A 160 6.97 3.95 -3.56
C LEU A 160 8.20 4.21 -4.44
N PRO A 161 8.76 5.44 -4.43
CA PRO A 161 9.95 5.80 -5.19
C PRO A 161 11.24 5.16 -4.66
#